data_AF-A0A7C2AB73-F1
#
_entry.id   AF-A0A7C2AB73-F1
#
_cell.length_a   1.000
_cell.length_b   1.000
_cell.length_c   1.000
_cell.angle_alpha   90.00
_cell.angle_beta   90.00
_cell.angle_gamma   90.00
#
_symmetry.space_group_name_H-M   'P 1'
#
loop_
_entity.id
_entity.type
_entity.pdbx_description
1 polymer ?
#
loop_
_entity_poly.entity_id
_entity_poly.type
_entity_poly.pdbx_seq_one_letter_code
_entity_poly.pdbx_strand_id
1 'polypeptide(L)' 'PEVVEVYPLFGEYDIIAKLEADDFDSIGSVVIKKIRAIAGVLDTKTLVGTDSLKG' A
#
# COMPACT_ATOMS: atom_id res chain seq x y z
N PRO A 1 -7.88 7.18 -2.48
CA PRO A 1 -6.57 6.72 -1.99
C PRO A 1 -5.41 7.43 -2.66
N GLU A 2 -4.52 7.97 -1.82
CA GLU A 2 -3.27 8.57 -2.25
C GLU A 2 -2.11 7.94 -1.48
N VAL A 3 -0.97 7.81 -2.15
CA VAL A 3 0.28 7.41 -1.50
C VAL A 3 0.81 8.63 -0.77
N VAL A 4 0.86 8.57 0.55
CA VAL A 4 1.28 9.72 1.38
C VAL A 4 2.76 9.66 1.73
N GLU A 5 3.33 8.46 1.82
CA GLU A 5 4.75 8.25 2.14
C GLU A 5 5.30 7.04 1.38
N VAL A 6 6.57 7.11 0.99
CA VAL A 6 7.30 6.01 0.34
C VAL A 6 8.72 5.97 0.87
N TYR A 7 9.18 4.79 1.26
CA TYR A 7 10.55 4.58 1.73
C TYR A 7 11.16 3.37 1.02
N PRO A 8 12.35 3.52 0.42
CA PRO A 8 13.14 2.37 -0.02
C PRO A 8 13.68 1.63 1.19
N LEU A 9 13.74 0.32 1.09
CA LEU A 9 14.19 -0.57 2.15
C LEU A 9 15.36 -1.43 1.68
N PHE A 10 16.10 -1.94 2.67
CA PHE A 10 16.99 -3.08 2.50
C PHE A 10 16.33 -4.27 3.21
N GLY A 11 16.24 -5.42 2.56
CA GLY A 11 15.65 -6.63 3.16
C GLY A 11 14.78 -7.41 2.19
N GLU A 12 13.77 -8.10 2.72
CA GLU A 12 12.84 -8.93 1.94
C GLU A 12 11.99 -8.12 0.95
N TYR A 13 11.71 -6.86 1.28
CA TYR A 13 10.96 -5.93 0.44
C TYR A 13 11.85 -4.76 0.05
N ASP A 14 11.71 -4.26 -1.19
CA ASP A 14 12.46 -3.12 -1.71
C ASP A 14 11.86 -1.77 -1.28
N ILE A 15 10.54 -1.72 -1.06
CA ILE A 15 9.78 -0.48 -0.80
C ILE A 15 8.71 -0.74 0.25
N ILE A 16 8.51 0.23 1.14
CA ILE A 16 7.29 0.40 1.93
C ILE A 16 6.58 1.68 1.52
N ALA A 17 5.29 1.58 1.22
CA ALA A 17 4.44 2.71 0.85
C ALA A 17 3.26 2.81 1.81
N LYS A 18 3.00 4.01 2.34
CA LYS A 18 1.83 4.30 3.16
C LYS A 18 0.73 4.88 2.27
N LEU A 19 -0.46 4.31 2.40
CA LEU A 19 -1.66 4.69 1.66
C LEU A 19 -2.69 5.22 2.64
N GLU A 20 -3.34 6.33 2.30
CA GLU A 20 -4.51 6.83 3.01
C GLU A 20 -5.72 6.79 2.08
N ALA A 21 -6.85 6.26 2.57
CA ALA A 21 -8.07 6.04 1.81
C ALA A 21 -9.29 6.03 2.74
N ASP A 22 -10.45 6.38 2.18
CA ASP A 22 -11.71 6.43 2.93
C ASP A 22 -12.26 5.02 3.24
N ASP A 23 -11.94 4.03 2.41
CA ASP A 23 -12.43 2.65 2.55
C ASP A 23 -11.44 1.60 2.01
N PHE A 24 -11.70 0.35 2.40
CA PHE A 24 -10.88 -0.82 2.03
C PHE A 24 -10.93 -1.14 0.53
N ASP A 25 -12.08 -0.93 -0.12
CA ASP A 25 -12.26 -1.20 -1.55
C ASP A 25 -11.35 -0.31 -2.39
N SER A 26 -11.23 0.95 -1.98
CA SER A 26 -10.38 1.93 -2.61
C SER A 26 -8.90 1.57 -2.44
N ILE A 27 -8.48 1.07 -1.27
CA ILE A 27 -7.12 0.52 -1.06
C ILE A 27 -6.87 -0.63 -2.03
N GLY A 28 -7.78 -1.62 -2.07
CA GLY A 28 -7.66 -2.78 -2.95
C GLY A 28 -7.56 -2.39 -4.43
N SER A 29 -8.39 -1.45 -4.86
CA SER A 29 -8.36 -0.92 -6.23
C SER A 29 -7.02 -0.25 -6.56
N VAL A 30 -6.43 0.52 -5.65
CA VAL A 30 -5.13 1.15 -5.89
C VAL A 30 -3.99 0.15 -5.90
N VAL A 31 -3.98 -0.81 -4.97
CA VAL A 31 -2.96 -1.87 -4.96
C VAL A 31 -2.99 -2.66 -6.27
N ILE A 32 -4.17 -3.11 -6.72
CA ILE A 32 -4.29 -3.97 -7.90
C ILE A 32 -4.09 -3.18 -9.20
N LYS A 33 -4.84 -2.09 -9.39
CA LYS A 33 -4.88 -1.39 -10.69
C LYS A 33 -3.73 -0.43 -10.91
N LYS A 34 -3.08 0.03 -9.83
CA LYS A 34 -1.95 0.97 -9.94
C LYS A 34 -0.65 0.29 -9.53
N ILE A 35 -0.50 -0.14 -8.27
CA ILE A 35 0.80 -0.59 -7.74
C ILE A 35 1.26 -1.88 -8.44
N ARG A 36 0.44 -2.94 -8.45
CA ARG A 36 0.79 -4.22 -9.07
C ARG A 36 0.84 -4.17 -10.60
N ALA A 37 0.33 -3.11 -11.22
CA ALA A 37 0.41 -2.88 -12.64
C ALA A 37 1.73 -2.21 -13.07
N ILE A 38 2.54 -1.72 -12.13
CA ILE A 38 3.85 -1.12 -12.42
C ILE A 38 4.82 -2.24 -12.83
N ALA A 39 5.43 -2.09 -14.01
CA ALA A 39 6.43 -3.02 -14.50
C ALA A 39 7.59 -3.16 -13.50
N GLY A 40 7.93 -4.39 -13.14
CA GLY A 40 8.98 -4.70 -12.16
C GLY A 40 8.46 -4.93 -10.73
N VAL A 41 7.20 -4.61 -10.42
CA VAL A 41 6.59 -5.02 -9.14
C VAL A 41 6.30 -6.52 -9.18
N LEU A 42 7.03 -7.28 -8.37
CA LEU A 42 6.91 -8.74 -8.32
C LEU A 42 5.78 -9.19 -7.38
N ASP A 43 5.71 -8.59 -6.19
CA ASP A 43 4.67 -8.88 -5.20
C ASP A 43 4.40 -7.67 -4.29
N THR A 44 3.26 -7.69 -3.61
CA THR A 44 2.85 -6.67 -2.65
C THR A 44 2.21 -7.32 -1.43
N LYS A 45 2.62 -6.93 -0.23
CA LYS A 45 1.92 -7.25 1.02
C LYS A 45 1.23 -6.01 1.55
N THR A 46 -0.09 -6.07 1.73
CA THR A 46 -0.88 -4.93 2.21
C THR A 46 -1.22 -5.11 3.68
N LEU A 47 -0.70 -4.22 4.53
CA LEU A 47 -0.99 -4.15 5.96
C LEU A 47 -2.05 -3.07 6.18
N VAL A 48 -3.30 -3.46 6.45
CA VAL A 48 -4.38 -2.50 6.62
C VAL A 48 -4.63 -2.22 8.09
N GLY A 49 -4.62 -0.94 8.46
CA GLY A 49 -5.05 -0.45 9.76
C GLY A 49 -6.26 0.48 9.60
N THR A 50 -7.06 0.60 10.65
CA THR A 50 -8.10 1.61 10.74
C THR A 50 -7.97 2.36 12.07
N ASP A 51 -8.21 3.67 12.03
CA ASP A 51 -8.24 4.49 13.23
C ASP A 51 -9.39 4.10 14.18
N SER A 52 -10.41 3.39 13.67
CA SER A 52 -11.48 2.82 14.51
C SER A 52 -10.98 1.76 15.51
N LEU A 53 -9.76 1.23 15.31
CA LEU A 53 -9.12 0.27 16.22
C LEU A 53 -8.14 0.94 17.20
N LYS A 54 -8.02 2.27 17.17
CA LYS A 54 -7.26 3.02 18.17
C LYS A 54 -8.12 3.10 19.44
N GLY A 55 -7.78 2.26 20.42
CA GLY A 55 -8.30 2.36 21.79
C GLY A 55 -7.86 3.64 22.47
#